data_AF-A0A4Y2RES8-F1
#
_entry.id   AF-A0A4Y2RES8-F1
#
_cell.length_a   1.000
_cell.length_b   1.000
_cell.length_c   1.000
_cell.angle_alpha   90.00
_cell.angle_beta   90.00
_cell.angle_gamma   90.00
#
_symmetry.space_group_name_H-M   'P 1'
#
loop_
_entity.id
_entity.type
_entity.pdbx_description
1 polymer ?
#
loop_
_entity_poly.entity_id
_entity_poly.type
_entity_poly.pdbx_seq_one_letter_code
_entity_poly.pdbx_strand_id
1 'polypeptide(L)'
;MVKNFNKHFEKSVDEDSYLMMLVLRKTPLENGYSPAELLMGSKLRTNLPMTKKSLMPKIPVAEDIRRKELKYGVNKKNIMTSIIELKTFKHLNLDKTSGLLTKDSMGG
;
A
#
# COMPACT_ATOMS: atom_id res chain seq x y z
N MET A 1 -3.79 -1.93 -3.47
CA MET A 1 -2.95 -2.50 -4.54
C MET A 1 -3.27 -3.98 -4.71
N VAL A 2 -3.21 -4.57 -5.91
CA VAL A 2 -3.40 -6.02 -6.10
C VAL A 2 -2.25 -6.78 -5.45
N LYS A 3 -2.56 -7.53 -4.39
CA LYS A 3 -1.60 -8.44 -3.76
C LYS A 3 -1.37 -9.65 -4.66
N ASN A 4 -0.15 -10.19 -4.65
CA ASN A 4 0.21 -11.37 -5.44
C ASN A 4 -0.05 -11.20 -6.95
N PHE A 5 0.20 -10.00 -7.47
CA PHE A 5 -0.01 -9.65 -8.89
C PHE A 5 0.59 -10.70 -9.83
N ASN A 6 1.87 -11.07 -9.63
CA ASN A 6 2.58 -12.02 -10.50
C ASN A 6 1.86 -13.37 -10.57
N LYS A 7 1.41 -13.90 -9.43
CA LYS A 7 0.65 -15.14 -9.38
C LYS A 7 -0.68 -15.06 -10.14
N HIS A 8 -1.37 -13.92 -10.07
CA HIS A 8 -2.60 -13.73 -10.83
C HIS A 8 -2.34 -13.53 -12.33
N PHE A 9 -1.22 -12.91 -12.67
CA PHE A 9 -0.78 -12.69 -14.03
C PHE A 9 -0.41 -14.02 -14.72
N GLU A 10 0.44 -14.84 -14.10
CA GLU A 10 0.82 -16.18 -14.59
C GLU A 10 -0.43 -17.01 -14.89
N LYS A 11 -1.37 -17.10 -13.94
CA LYS A 11 -2.65 -17.80 -14.15
C LYS A 11 -3.47 -17.27 -15.32
N SER A 12 -3.44 -15.97 -15.58
CA SER A 12 -4.17 -15.38 -16.71
C SER A 12 -3.52 -15.69 -18.07
N VAL A 13 -2.21 -15.94 -18.09
CA VAL A 13 -1.51 -16.39 -19.30
C VAL A 13 -1.88 -17.85 -19.60
N ASP A 14 -1.98 -18.67 -18.56
CA ASP A 14 -2.22 -20.12 -18.70
C ASP A 14 -3.70 -20.48 -18.93
N GLU A 15 -4.65 -19.76 -18.31
CA GLU A 15 -6.08 -20.11 -18.32
C GLU A 15 -6.94 -19.16 -19.17
N ASP A 16 -7.02 -17.89 -18.77
CA ASP A 16 -7.89 -16.88 -19.38
C ASP A 16 -7.27 -15.49 -19.26
N SER A 17 -6.96 -14.87 -20.41
CA SER A 17 -6.34 -13.55 -20.49
C SER A 17 -7.18 -12.45 -19.82
N TYR A 18 -8.50 -12.62 -19.69
CA TYR A 18 -9.39 -11.66 -19.04
C TYR A 18 -9.42 -11.78 -17.52
N LEU A 19 -8.90 -12.86 -16.94
CA LEU A 19 -8.88 -13.07 -15.50
C LEU A 19 -8.12 -11.95 -14.78
N MET A 20 -6.98 -11.53 -15.34
CA MET A 20 -6.18 -10.45 -14.76
C MET A 20 -6.93 -9.11 -14.78
N MET A 21 -7.60 -8.80 -15.88
CA MET A 21 -8.43 -7.60 -16.00
C MET A 21 -9.59 -7.62 -15.01
N LEU A 22 -10.19 -8.77 -14.75
CA LEU A 22 -11.22 -8.92 -13.72
C LEU A 22 -10.65 -8.66 -12.32
N VAL A 23 -9.47 -9.21 -12.00
CA VAL A 23 -8.78 -9.01 -10.72
C VAL A 23 -8.47 -7.53 -10.49
N LEU A 24 -7.90 -6.86 -11.48
CA LEU A 24 -7.58 -5.43 -11.40
C LEU A 24 -8.83 -4.59 -11.13
N ARG A 25 -9.93 -4.85 -11.84
CA ARG A 25 -11.17 -4.07 -11.71
C ARG A 25 -11.93 -4.31 -10.40
N LYS A 26 -11.83 -5.51 -9.82
CA LYS A 26 -12.57 -5.87 -8.59
C LYS A 26 -11.80 -5.62 -7.29
N THR A 27 -10.48 -5.49 -7.36
CA THR A 27 -9.66 -5.37 -6.15
C THR A 27 -9.79 -3.97 -5.55
N PRO A 28 -10.14 -3.85 -4.26
CA PRO A 28 -10.21 -2.54 -3.60
C PRO A 28 -8.86 -1.82 -3.60
N LEU A 29 -8.91 -0.52 -3.84
CA LEU A 29 -7.80 0.39 -3.62
C LEU A 29 -7.69 0.74 -2.12
N GLU A 30 -6.68 1.54 -1.77
CA GLU A 30 -6.43 1.97 -0.39
C GLU A 30 -7.57 2.85 0.16
N ASN A 31 -8.36 3.47 -0.72
CA ASN A 31 -9.59 4.20 -0.38
C ASN A 31 -10.80 3.29 -0.07
N GLY A 32 -10.64 1.98 -0.25
CA GLY A 32 -11.66 0.95 -0.01
C GLY A 32 -12.62 0.68 -1.16
N TYR A 33 -12.51 1.42 -2.27
CA TYR A 33 -13.30 1.22 -3.48
C TYR A 33 -12.48 0.51 -4.57
N SER A 34 -13.11 -0.38 -5.30
CA SER A 34 -12.51 -0.99 -6.50
C SER A 34 -12.60 -0.04 -7.71
N PRO A 35 -11.74 -0.19 -8.73
CA PRO A 35 -11.83 0.61 -9.95
C PRO A 35 -13.21 0.52 -10.62
N ALA A 36 -13.85 -0.64 -10.59
CA ALA A 36 -15.21 -0.80 -11.11
C ALA A 36 -16.24 0.05 -10.34
N GLU A 37 -16.12 0.14 -9.02
CA GLU A 37 -17.03 0.97 -8.21
C GLU A 37 -16.82 2.47 -8.47
N LEU A 38 -15.58 2.89 -8.71
CA LEU A 38 -15.28 4.30 -9.00
C LEU A 38 -15.76 4.72 -10.38
N LEU A 39 -15.70 3.83 -11.37
CA LEU A 39 -16.09 4.13 -12.76
C LEU A 39 -17.57 3.89 -13.04
N MET A 40 -18.15 2.82 -12.48
CA MET A 40 -19.51 2.37 -12.79
C MET A 40 -20.47 2.49 -11.61
N GLY A 41 -20.00 2.90 -10.43
CA GLY A 41 -20.80 2.96 -9.21
C GLY A 41 -21.15 1.60 -8.60
N SER A 42 -20.78 0.47 -9.21
CA SER A 42 -21.17 -0.87 -8.74
C SER A 42 -20.01 -1.84 -8.76
N LYS A 43 -20.04 -2.86 -7.90
CA LYS A 43 -19.09 -3.98 -8.01
C LYS A 43 -19.42 -4.86 -9.20
N LEU A 44 -18.38 -5.38 -9.85
CA LEU A 44 -18.53 -6.42 -10.86
C LEU A 44 -19.00 -7.73 -10.21
N ARG A 45 -19.83 -8.49 -10.92
CA ARG A 45 -20.13 -9.88 -10.56
C ARG A 45 -18.85 -10.71 -10.60
N THR A 46 -18.70 -11.59 -9.63
CA THR A 46 -17.59 -12.54 -9.54
C THR A 46 -18.15 -13.91 -9.21
N ASN A 47 -17.30 -14.94 -9.29
CA ASN A 47 -17.68 -16.31 -8.94
C ASN A 47 -17.93 -16.51 -7.44
N LEU A 48 -17.66 -15.49 -6.62
CA LEU A 48 -17.94 -15.51 -5.19
C LEU A 48 -19.39 -15.07 -4.94
N PRO A 49 -20.08 -15.65 -3.94
CA PRO A 49 -21.38 -15.17 -3.52
C PRO A 49 -21.33 -13.68 -3.13
N MET A 50 -22.24 -12.89 -3.67
CA MET A 50 -22.33 -11.45 -3.43
C MET A 50 -23.75 -11.03 -3.10
N THR A 51 -23.90 -10.01 -2.26
CA THR A 51 -25.21 -9.44 -1.94
C THR A 51 -25.71 -8.61 -3.11
N LYS A 52 -27.03 -8.69 -3.40
CA LYS A 52 -27.68 -7.91 -4.48
C LYS A 52 -27.44 -6.40 -4.33
N LYS A 53 -27.41 -5.90 -3.09
CA LYS A 53 -27.12 -4.50 -2.76
C LYS A 53 -25.75 -4.03 -3.26
N SER A 54 -24.76 -4.92 -3.30
CA SER A 54 -23.41 -4.59 -3.76
C SER A 54 -23.31 -4.46 -5.29
N LEU A 55 -24.29 -4.97 -6.02
CA LEU A 55 -24.39 -4.88 -7.48
C LEU A 55 -25.20 -3.67 -7.92
N MET A 56 -25.90 -3.00 -7.01
CA MET A 56 -26.64 -1.78 -7.32
C MET A 56 -25.66 -0.61 -7.45
N PRO A 57 -25.80 0.24 -8.48
CA PRO A 57 -24.95 1.40 -8.64
C PRO A 57 -25.18 2.39 -7.51
N LYS A 58 -24.09 2.77 -6.86
CA LYS A 58 -23.98 3.81 -5.85
C LYS A 58 -22.76 4.66 -6.16
N ILE A 59 -22.99 5.91 -6.54
CA ILE A 59 -21.90 6.84 -6.84
C ILE A 59 -21.24 7.24 -5.51
N PRO A 60 -19.93 6.98 -5.34
CA PRO A 60 -19.21 7.40 -4.14
C PRO A 60 -19.00 8.91 -4.14
N VAL A 61 -19.07 9.53 -2.96
CA VAL A 61 -18.85 10.97 -2.79
C VAL A 61 -17.36 11.27 -2.97
N ALA A 62 -17.02 12.16 -3.90
CA ALA A 62 -15.63 12.47 -4.26
C ALA A 62 -14.80 12.95 -3.06
N GLU A 63 -15.37 13.75 -2.18
CA GLU A 63 -14.67 14.27 -1.00
C GLU A 63 -14.30 13.17 0.01
N ASP A 64 -15.15 12.15 0.15
CA ASP A 64 -14.85 11.00 1.02
C ASP A 64 -13.69 10.18 0.46
N ILE A 65 -13.63 10.03 -0.86
CA ILE A 65 -12.53 9.35 -1.54
C ILE A 65 -11.22 10.10 -1.30
N ARG A 66 -11.19 11.41 -1.61
CA ARG A 66 -10.00 12.26 -1.46
C ARG A 66 -9.50 12.27 -0.02
N ARG A 67 -10.41 12.36 0.96
CA ARG A 67 -10.09 12.31 2.39
C ARG A 67 -9.36 11.02 2.75
N LYS A 68 -9.85 9.86 2.29
CA LYS A 68 -9.24 8.56 2.56
C LYS A 68 -7.87 8.42 1.89
N GLU A 69 -7.74 8.88 0.64
CA GLU A 69 -6.47 8.84 -0.10
C GLU A 69 -5.41 9.73 0.54
N LEU A 70 -5.79 10.95 0.95
CA LEU A 70 -4.89 11.86 1.66
C LEU A 70 -4.43 11.26 2.99
N LYS A 71 -5.36 10.72 3.78
CA LYS A 71 -5.04 10.07 5.07
C LYS A 71 -4.05 8.92 4.87
N TYR A 72 -4.28 8.08 3.86
CA TYR A 72 -3.37 6.99 3.53
C TYR A 72 -1.98 7.50 3.10
N GLY A 73 -1.94 8.52 2.23
CA GLY A 73 -0.70 9.12 1.76
C GLY A 73 0.13 9.74 2.88
N VAL A 74 -0.50 10.47 3.80
CA VAL A 74 0.15 11.06 4.98
C VAL A 74 0.71 9.95 5.89
N ASN A 75 -0.08 8.92 6.18
CA ASN A 75 0.38 7.81 7.02
C ASN A 75 1.59 7.10 6.40
N LYS A 76 1.57 6.86 5.09
CA LYS A 76 2.70 6.26 4.36
C LYS A 76 3.96 7.14 4.45
N LYS A 77 3.83 8.47 4.28
CA LYS A 77 4.94 9.42 4.40
C LYS A 77 5.53 9.37 5.81
N ASN A 78 4.69 9.44 6.84
CA ASN A 78 5.14 9.43 8.23
C ASN A 78 5.93 8.15 8.55
N ILE A 79 5.42 6.98 8.14
CA ILE A 79 6.12 5.70 8.31
C ILE A 79 7.48 5.71 7.60
N MET A 80 7.54 6.19 6.36
CA MET A 80 8.80 6.28 5.60
C MET A 80 9.81 7.20 6.27
N THR A 81 9.36 8.38 6.72
CA THR A 81 10.19 9.33 7.47
C THR A 81 10.76 8.69 8.73
N SER A 82 9.92 8.02 9.54
CA SER A 82 10.38 7.33 10.76
C SER A 82 11.38 6.22 10.47
N ILE A 83 11.20 5.45 9.38
CA ILE A 83 12.16 4.41 8.97
C ILE A 83 13.51 5.03 8.61
N ILE A 84 13.51 6.13 7.87
CA ILE A 84 14.73 6.85 7.47
C ILE A 84 15.46 7.37 8.71
N GLU A 85 14.75 8.03 9.63
CA GLU A 85 15.30 8.53 10.89
C GLU A 85 15.96 7.41 11.70
N LEU A 86 15.26 6.30 11.92
CA LEU A 86 15.80 5.14 12.65
C LEU A 86 17.05 4.55 11.98
N LYS A 87 17.06 4.49 10.64
CA LYS A 87 18.24 4.02 9.90
C LYS A 87 19.42 4.98 10.07
N THR A 88 19.18 6.28 9.98
CA THR A 88 20.19 7.32 10.24
C THR A 88 20.75 7.23 11.65
N PHE A 89 19.90 7.11 12.68
CA PHE A 89 20.34 6.95 14.08
C PHE A 89 21.17 5.69 14.30
N LYS A 90 20.86 4.57 13.63
CA LYS A 90 21.68 3.35 13.72
C LYS A 90 23.08 3.57 13.14
N HIS A 91 23.18 4.16 11.95
CA HIS A 91 24.48 4.46 11.33
C HIS A 91 25.33 5.41 12.20
N LEU A 92 24.72 6.47 12.74
CA LEU A 92 25.41 7.41 13.64
C LEU A 92 25.88 6.81 14.98
N ASN A 93 25.28 5.70 15.42
CA ASN A 93 25.69 5.00 16.64
C ASN A 93 26.71 3.89 16.39
N LEU A 94 26.78 3.35 15.17
CA LEU A 94 27.84 2.41 14.76
C LEU A 94 29.22 3.07 14.73
N ASP A 95 29.30 4.34 14.33
CA ASP A 95 30.56 5.11 14.27
C ASP A 95 31.08 5.51 15.67
N LYS A 96 30.22 5.52 16.70
CA LYS A 96 30.62 5.82 18.09
C LYS A 96 31.10 4.59 18.86
N THR A 97 30.88 3.39 18.32
CA THR A 97 31.34 2.12 18.90
C THR A 97 32.70 1.65 18.38
N SER A 98 33.25 2.28 17.32
CA SER A 98 34.67 2.17 16.99
C SER A 98 35.45 3.09 17.93
N GLY A 99 35.75 2.57 19.12
CA GLY A 99 36.42 3.31 20.18
C GLY A 99 37.73 3.96 19.72
N LEU A 100 37.82 5.26 19.95
CA LEU A 100 39.04 5.99 20.30
C LEU A 100 38.64 7.44 20.55
N LEU A 101 38.59 7.84 21.82
CA LEU A 101 38.96 9.18 22.32
C LEU A 101 38.76 9.24 23.84
N THR A 102 39.65 8.57 24.58
CA THR A 102 40.16 8.95 25.92
C THR A 102 41.18 7.85 26.30
N LYS A 103 42.41 8.09 26.74
CA LYS A 103 43.10 9.20 27.42
C LYS A 103 44.59 9.06 27.08
N ASP A 104 45.33 10.16 26.91
CA ASP A 104 46.75 10.18 27.27
C ASP A 104 47.03 11.36 28.21
N SER A 105 47.30 10.95 29.46
CA SER A 105 48.08 11.55 30.53
C SER A 105 48.29 13.08 30.62
N MET A 106 47.74 13.69 31.67
CA MET A 106 48.42 14.79 32.36
C MET A 106 49.52 14.20 33.25
N GLY A 107 50.75 14.67 33.13
CA GLY A 107 51.78 14.46 34.15
C GLY A 107 53.17 14.91 33.73
N GLY A 108 53.69 15.92 34.45
CA GLY A 108 55.11 16.11 34.74
C GLY A 108 55.90 17.00 33.79
#